data_AF-X0X612-F1
#
_entry.id   AF-X0X612-F1
#
_cell.length_a   1.000
_cell.length_b   1.000
_cell.length_c   1.000
_cell.angle_alpha   90.00
_cell.angle_beta   90.00
_cell.angle_gamma   90.00
#
_symmetry.space_group_name_H-M   'P 1'
#
loop_
_entity.id
_entity.type
_entity.pdbx_description
1 polymer ?
#
loop_
_entity_poly.entity_id
_entity_poly.type
_entity_poly.pdbx_seq_one_letter_code
_entity_poly.pdbx_strand_id
1 'polypeptide(L)'
;QPQGDGTWRYYYTGSLAEGTVEVVMPAGSVADIAGNLNQGTTCSFVYDITPPQVADVRVAGTAWSVPDYSIPVGSAAQLYPLGWSTIDQIEIFFDEDVIVNVNDLILSGTSLTYAFSNFSYDPVAYKATWTLGQPLDVDVLLIDLQDAVHDYAGNALDGDWLDEVSTYPSGDGSAGTGFQFTFKVLPGNATNNNIVDGGDYTNWADYYHTFQTLYHTGEFNADGYVDGGDYTIWADHYGETAGAMPAEDGPPAV
;
A
#
# COMPACT_ATOMS: atom_id res chain seq x y z
N GLN A 1 18.64 -34.83 -18.88
CA GLN A 1 20.06 -35.10 -18.61
C GLN A 1 20.21 -35.50 -17.14
N PRO A 2 20.70 -36.71 -16.83
CA PRO A 2 20.95 -37.13 -15.45
C PRO A 2 22.01 -36.22 -14.82
N GLN A 3 21.85 -35.86 -13.55
CA GLN A 3 22.74 -34.95 -12.82
C GLN A 3 23.65 -35.69 -11.80
N GLY A 4 23.42 -36.98 -11.57
CA GLY A 4 23.92 -37.70 -10.39
C GLY A 4 22.74 -38.01 -9.46
N ASP A 5 22.98 -38.68 -8.33
CA ASP A 5 22.09 -38.82 -7.14
C ASP A 5 20.58 -39.14 -7.32
N GLY A 6 20.14 -39.53 -8.51
CA GLY A 6 18.73 -39.69 -8.85
C GLY A 6 18.07 -38.42 -9.41
N THR A 7 18.79 -37.31 -9.52
CA THR A 7 18.27 -36.04 -10.07
C THR A 7 18.38 -35.98 -11.59
N TRP A 8 17.35 -35.43 -12.23
CA TRP A 8 17.28 -35.24 -13.67
C TRP A 8 16.98 -33.78 -14.02
N ARG A 9 17.71 -33.25 -15.01
CA ARG A 9 17.43 -31.95 -15.62
C ARG A 9 16.68 -32.14 -16.93
N TYR A 10 15.57 -31.46 -17.09
CA TYR A 10 14.80 -31.42 -18.33
C TYR A 10 15.04 -30.09 -19.04
N TYR A 11 15.01 -30.13 -20.37
CA TYR A 11 15.02 -28.94 -21.22
C TYR A 11 13.68 -28.93 -21.93
N TYR A 12 13.03 -27.78 -21.96
CA TYR A 12 11.82 -27.57 -22.75
C TYR A 12 12.11 -26.50 -23.81
N THR A 13 11.30 -26.50 -24.87
CA THR A 13 11.31 -25.48 -25.91
C THR A 13 9.93 -24.83 -25.96
N GLY A 14 9.87 -23.50 -26.09
CA GLY A 14 8.63 -22.74 -26.06
C GLY A 14 8.54 -21.85 -24.83
N SER A 15 7.34 -21.33 -24.55
CA SER A 15 7.04 -20.53 -23.36
C SER A 15 6.13 -21.33 -22.43
N LEU A 16 6.35 -21.21 -21.13
CA LEU A 16 5.36 -21.66 -20.15
C LEU A 16 4.33 -20.55 -19.98
N ALA A 17 3.07 -20.94 -19.78
CA ALA A 17 2.06 -20.04 -19.26
C ALA A 17 2.17 -20.01 -17.74
N GLU A 18 1.75 -18.91 -17.14
CA GLU A 18 1.66 -18.79 -15.69
C GLU A 18 0.69 -19.81 -15.09
N GLY A 19 0.94 -20.14 -13.83
CA GLY A 19 0.17 -21.09 -13.04
C GLY A 19 0.87 -22.42 -12.82
N THR A 20 0.08 -23.45 -12.50
CA THR A 20 0.62 -24.77 -12.16
C THR A 20 1.12 -25.48 -13.41
N VAL A 21 2.43 -25.72 -13.47
CA VAL A 21 3.09 -26.53 -14.49
C VAL A 21 3.26 -27.94 -13.95
N GLU A 22 2.62 -28.91 -14.60
CA GLU A 22 2.79 -30.33 -14.31
C GLU A 22 3.90 -30.94 -15.18
N VAL A 23 4.85 -31.60 -14.54
CA VAL A 23 5.87 -32.43 -15.18
C VAL A 23 5.48 -33.89 -15.00
N VAL A 24 5.00 -34.48 -16.09
CA VAL A 24 4.53 -35.87 -16.12
C VAL A 24 5.61 -36.77 -16.70
N MET A 25 6.00 -37.79 -15.94
CA MET A 25 6.75 -38.95 -16.41
C MET A 25 5.77 -40.13 -16.55
N PRO A 26 5.29 -40.44 -17.77
CA PRO A 26 4.32 -41.52 -17.97
C PRO A 26 4.88 -42.88 -17.53
N ALA A 27 3.98 -43.79 -17.13
CA ALA A 27 4.36 -45.18 -16.87
C ALA A 27 5.00 -45.79 -18.12
N GLY A 28 6.10 -46.52 -17.95
CA GLY A 28 6.80 -47.18 -19.05
C GLY A 28 7.66 -46.29 -19.94
N SER A 29 7.87 -45.01 -19.59
CA SER A 29 8.73 -44.11 -20.36
C SER A 29 10.24 -44.41 -20.25
N VAL A 30 10.66 -45.03 -19.14
CA VAL A 30 12.06 -45.39 -18.87
C VAL A 30 12.14 -46.79 -18.28
N ALA A 31 13.22 -47.51 -18.63
CA ALA A 31 13.52 -48.86 -18.18
C ALA A 31 14.91 -48.91 -17.52
N ASP A 32 15.08 -49.74 -16.50
CA ASP A 32 16.41 -50.06 -15.99
C ASP A 32 17.16 -51.08 -16.88
N ILE A 33 18.40 -51.44 -16.51
CA ILE A 33 19.22 -52.40 -17.28
C ILE A 33 18.63 -53.82 -17.30
N ALA A 34 17.76 -54.14 -16.34
CA ALA A 34 17.03 -55.41 -16.27
C ALA A 34 15.70 -55.36 -17.04
N GLY A 35 15.33 -54.22 -17.62
CA GLY A 35 14.09 -54.01 -18.38
C GLY A 35 12.88 -53.66 -17.51
N ASN A 36 13.06 -53.38 -16.22
CA ASN A 36 11.96 -52.95 -15.36
C ASN A 36 11.53 -51.53 -15.73
N LEU A 37 10.25 -51.36 -16.05
CA LEU A 37 9.66 -50.08 -16.44
C LEU A 37 9.31 -49.22 -15.22
N ASN A 38 9.43 -47.90 -15.35
CA ASN A 38 8.95 -46.97 -14.32
C ASN A 38 7.42 -46.98 -14.18
N GLN A 39 6.93 -46.69 -12.97
CA GLN A 39 5.55 -46.26 -12.78
C GLN A 39 5.38 -44.79 -13.18
N GLY A 40 4.15 -44.42 -13.52
CA GLY A 40 3.81 -43.04 -13.83
C GLY A 40 4.04 -42.15 -12.61
N THR A 41 4.69 -41.01 -12.80
CA THR A 41 4.93 -40.03 -11.75
C THR A 41 4.62 -38.64 -12.29
N THR A 42 3.96 -37.83 -11.47
CA THR A 42 3.72 -36.42 -11.76
C THR A 42 4.31 -35.59 -10.62
N CYS A 43 5.05 -34.55 -10.96
CA CYS A 43 5.36 -33.45 -10.05
C CYS A 43 4.84 -32.14 -10.64
N SER A 44 4.72 -31.11 -9.80
CA SER A 44 4.27 -29.80 -10.23
C SER A 44 5.09 -28.69 -9.59
N PHE A 45 5.11 -27.54 -10.24
CA PHE A 45 5.59 -26.27 -9.69
C PHE A 45 4.68 -25.14 -10.20
N VAL A 46 4.70 -23.99 -9.53
CA VAL A 46 4.02 -22.78 -10.03
C VAL A 46 5.06 -21.98 -10.81
N TYR A 47 4.70 -21.64 -12.06
CA TYR A 47 5.46 -20.68 -12.85
C TYR A 47 4.72 -19.35 -12.76
N ASP A 48 5.41 -18.34 -12.26
CA ASP A 48 4.86 -17.02 -12.02
C ASP A 48 5.95 -15.98 -12.29
N ILE A 49 5.60 -14.98 -13.10
CA ILE A 49 6.50 -13.90 -13.49
C ILE A 49 5.83 -12.53 -13.33
N THR A 50 4.58 -12.51 -12.86
CA THR A 50 3.84 -11.29 -12.64
C THR A 50 4.29 -10.72 -11.30
N PRO A 51 4.86 -9.51 -11.25
CA PRO A 51 5.23 -8.89 -9.99
C PRO A 51 3.99 -8.38 -9.24
N PRO A 52 4.02 -8.38 -7.90
CA PRO A 52 2.97 -7.76 -7.12
C PRO A 52 2.99 -6.25 -7.29
N GLN A 53 1.82 -5.62 -7.28
CA GLN A 53 1.60 -4.18 -7.38
C GLN A 53 0.84 -3.64 -6.17
N VAL A 54 1.00 -2.35 -5.88
CA VAL A 54 0.17 -1.66 -4.88
C VAL A 54 -1.19 -1.34 -5.50
N ALA A 55 -2.26 -1.88 -4.91
CA ALA A 55 -3.63 -1.75 -5.39
C ALA A 55 -4.43 -0.62 -4.73
N ASP A 56 -4.06 -0.20 -3.51
CA ASP A 56 -4.72 0.91 -2.79
C ASP A 56 -3.84 1.38 -1.62
N VAL A 57 -3.89 2.68 -1.31
CA VAL A 57 -3.31 3.26 -0.09
C VAL A 57 -4.42 3.91 0.70
N ARG A 58 -4.56 3.50 1.97
CA ARG A 58 -5.55 4.05 2.88
C ARG A 58 -4.93 4.56 4.16
N VAL A 59 -5.68 5.45 4.81
CA VAL A 59 -5.47 5.82 6.21
C VAL A 59 -6.60 5.30 7.07
N ALA A 60 -6.28 5.00 8.31
CA ALA A 60 -7.24 4.65 9.34
C ALA A 60 -6.74 5.14 10.71
N GLY A 61 -7.53 4.87 11.75
CA GLY A 61 -7.09 5.04 13.12
C GLY A 61 -7.62 3.95 14.03
N THR A 62 -6.81 3.55 15.02
CA THR A 62 -7.14 2.49 15.98
C THR A 62 -8.37 2.82 16.83
N ALA A 63 -8.70 4.11 16.97
CA ALA A 63 -9.86 4.61 17.70
C ALA A 63 -11.04 4.99 16.80
N TRP A 64 -10.92 4.84 15.48
CA TRP A 64 -11.96 5.26 14.53
C TRP A 64 -13.24 4.44 14.72
N SER A 65 -14.37 5.13 14.66
CA SER A 65 -15.73 4.54 14.59
C SER A 65 -16.33 4.65 13.18
N VAL A 66 -15.54 5.15 12.24
CA VAL A 66 -15.84 5.28 10.82
C VAL A 66 -14.93 4.34 10.01
N PRO A 67 -15.28 3.99 8.75
CA PRO A 67 -14.41 3.16 7.91
C PRO A 67 -13.05 3.78 7.61
N ASP A 68 -12.10 2.96 7.16
CA ASP A 68 -10.86 3.43 6.54
C ASP A 68 -11.13 4.35 5.34
N TYR A 69 -10.12 5.13 4.94
CA TYR A 69 -10.23 6.09 3.84
C TYR A 69 -9.15 5.85 2.78
N SER A 70 -9.57 5.48 1.57
CA SER A 70 -8.69 5.41 0.39
C SER A 70 -8.34 6.82 -0.10
N ILE A 71 -7.03 7.07 -0.19
CA ILE A 71 -6.53 8.38 -0.65
C ILE A 71 -6.78 8.48 -2.16
N PRO A 72 -7.44 9.55 -2.64
CA PRO A 72 -7.71 9.71 -4.07
C PRO A 72 -6.42 9.75 -4.91
N VAL A 73 -6.45 9.13 -6.09
CA VAL A 73 -5.33 9.13 -7.05
C VAL A 73 -5.81 9.54 -8.45
N GLY A 74 -4.90 9.68 -9.40
CA GLY A 74 -5.21 10.07 -10.78
C GLY A 74 -5.54 11.55 -10.98
N SER A 75 -5.32 12.37 -9.94
CA SER A 75 -5.45 13.83 -9.98
C SER A 75 -4.76 14.48 -8.77
N ALA A 76 -4.67 15.82 -8.79
CA ALA A 76 -4.21 16.62 -7.64
C ALA A 76 -4.98 16.38 -6.32
N ALA A 77 -6.11 15.67 -6.35
CA ALA A 77 -6.82 15.25 -5.15
C ALA A 77 -5.98 14.36 -4.21
N GLN A 78 -4.94 13.68 -4.72
CA GLN A 78 -3.97 12.94 -3.89
C GLN A 78 -3.31 13.84 -2.84
N LEU A 79 -3.12 15.13 -3.16
CA LEU A 79 -2.47 16.11 -2.29
C LEU A 79 -3.45 17.02 -1.55
N TYR A 80 -4.75 16.73 -1.58
CA TYR A 80 -5.70 17.41 -0.69
C TYR A 80 -5.43 16.96 0.75
N PRO A 81 -5.19 17.90 1.69
CA PRO A 81 -4.89 17.52 3.06
C PRO A 81 -6.06 16.79 3.70
N LEU A 82 -5.75 15.66 4.34
CA LEU A 82 -6.71 14.92 5.15
C LEU A 82 -6.92 15.68 6.46
N GLY A 83 -8.19 15.93 6.80
CA GLY A 83 -8.59 16.80 7.91
C GLY A 83 -8.68 16.13 9.28
N TRP A 84 -8.39 14.83 9.38
CA TRP A 84 -8.47 14.09 10.63
C TRP A 84 -7.21 14.28 11.50
N SER A 85 -7.38 14.37 12.82
CA SER A 85 -6.30 14.44 13.82
C SER A 85 -5.89 13.09 14.40
N THR A 86 -6.66 12.04 14.09
CA THR A 86 -6.56 10.72 14.74
C THR A 86 -6.08 9.63 13.79
N ILE A 87 -5.49 9.99 12.65
CA ILE A 87 -4.86 9.03 11.74
C ILE A 87 -3.64 8.44 12.45
N ASP A 88 -3.69 7.17 12.81
CA ASP A 88 -2.55 6.45 13.39
C ASP A 88 -2.27 5.10 12.69
N GLN A 89 -2.90 4.87 11.53
CA GLN A 89 -2.64 3.70 10.69
C GLN A 89 -2.46 4.07 9.22
N ILE A 90 -1.46 3.46 8.60
CA ILE A 90 -1.29 3.38 7.14
C ILE A 90 -1.64 1.97 6.70
N GLU A 91 -2.52 1.84 5.72
CA GLU A 91 -2.89 0.56 5.12
C GLU A 91 -2.51 0.54 3.64
N ILE A 92 -1.83 -0.52 3.22
CA ILE A 92 -1.49 -0.76 1.82
C ILE A 92 -2.11 -2.07 1.39
N PHE A 93 -2.87 -2.02 0.31
CA PHE A 93 -3.43 -3.19 -0.35
C PHE A 93 -2.55 -3.55 -1.53
N PHE A 94 -2.29 -4.83 -1.71
CA PHE A 94 -1.63 -5.40 -2.88
C PHE A 94 -2.67 -6.09 -3.78
N ASP A 95 -2.33 -6.28 -5.05
CA ASP A 95 -3.18 -7.03 -5.98
C ASP A 95 -3.06 -8.55 -5.82
N GLU A 96 -2.08 -9.01 -5.03
CA GLU A 96 -1.87 -10.41 -4.66
C GLU A 96 -1.26 -10.62 -3.25
N ASP A 97 -1.05 -11.88 -2.86
CA ASP A 97 -0.44 -12.25 -1.58
C ASP A 97 1.08 -12.05 -1.63
N VAL A 98 1.62 -11.31 -0.67
CA VAL A 98 3.03 -10.89 -0.66
C VAL A 98 3.72 -11.21 0.66
N ILE A 99 5.04 -11.31 0.58
CA ILE A 99 5.95 -11.31 1.72
C ILE A 99 6.33 -9.85 2.02
N VAL A 100 5.79 -9.31 3.11
CA VAL A 100 5.99 -7.93 3.56
C VAL A 100 6.18 -7.86 5.08
N ASN A 101 7.04 -6.96 5.55
CA ASN A 101 7.41 -6.77 6.94
C ASN A 101 7.34 -5.29 7.34
N VAL A 102 7.36 -5.04 8.65
CA VAL A 102 7.33 -3.69 9.22
C VAL A 102 8.43 -2.76 8.69
N ASN A 103 9.63 -3.30 8.42
CA ASN A 103 10.80 -2.52 7.99
C ASN A 103 10.82 -2.23 6.49
N ASP A 104 9.89 -2.80 5.72
CA ASP A 104 9.83 -2.58 4.27
C ASP A 104 9.21 -1.22 3.93
N LEU A 105 8.60 -0.54 4.91
CA LEU A 105 8.04 0.80 4.74
C LEU A 105 8.79 1.80 5.62
N ILE A 106 9.09 2.98 5.06
CA ILE A 106 9.51 4.16 5.80
C ILE A 106 8.44 5.25 5.58
N LEU A 107 7.94 5.84 6.67
CA LEU A 107 7.05 7.01 6.59
C LEU A 107 7.81 8.25 7.03
N SER A 108 8.13 9.12 6.07
CA SER A 108 8.86 10.37 6.32
C SER A 108 7.91 11.56 6.24
N GLY A 109 7.93 12.40 7.25
CA GLY A 109 7.39 13.75 7.21
C GLY A 109 8.45 14.77 6.79
N THR A 110 8.07 16.04 6.76
CA THR A 110 8.96 17.14 6.37
C THR A 110 10.16 17.33 7.31
N SER A 111 10.01 17.01 8.60
CA SER A 111 11.03 17.24 9.63
C SER A 111 11.30 16.03 10.53
N LEU A 112 10.59 14.91 10.34
CA LEU A 112 10.73 13.71 11.16
C LEU A 112 10.38 12.44 10.37
N THR A 113 10.86 11.29 10.82
CA THR A 113 10.38 9.98 10.36
C THR A 113 9.44 9.41 11.41
N TYR A 114 8.24 8.99 11.01
CA TYR A 114 7.25 8.42 11.91
C TYR A 114 7.61 6.97 12.23
N ALA A 115 7.70 6.65 13.52
CA ALA A 115 7.98 5.30 13.98
C ALA A 115 6.69 4.46 14.02
N PHE A 116 6.82 3.16 13.73
CA PHE A 116 5.73 2.19 13.88
C PHE A 116 5.76 1.53 15.25
N SER A 117 4.59 1.42 15.87
CA SER A 117 4.36 0.73 17.13
C SER A 117 3.92 -0.72 16.91
N ASN A 118 3.30 -1.02 15.78
CA ASN A 118 2.82 -2.35 15.43
C ASN A 118 2.72 -2.55 13.91
N PHE A 119 2.69 -3.82 13.48
CA PHE A 119 2.50 -4.21 12.09
C PHE A 119 1.69 -5.50 12.00
N SER A 120 0.81 -5.59 11.00
CA SER A 120 0.09 -6.81 10.66
C SER A 120 -0.13 -6.92 9.16
N TYR A 121 -0.16 -8.16 8.65
CA TYR A 121 -0.52 -8.46 7.27
C TYR A 121 -1.65 -9.49 7.22
N ASP A 122 -2.68 -9.23 6.42
CA ASP A 122 -3.78 -10.15 6.12
C ASP A 122 -3.60 -10.71 4.69
N PRO A 123 -3.20 -11.99 4.53
CA PRO A 123 -2.97 -12.61 3.22
C PRO A 123 -4.26 -12.96 2.47
N VAL A 124 -5.45 -12.79 3.07
CA VAL A 124 -6.73 -12.99 2.38
C VAL A 124 -7.24 -11.68 1.77
N ALA A 125 -7.02 -10.57 2.50
CA ALA A 125 -7.36 -9.24 2.02
C ALA A 125 -6.23 -8.54 1.26
N TYR A 126 -5.04 -9.17 1.21
CA TYR A 126 -3.79 -8.60 0.69
C TYR A 126 -3.46 -7.25 1.31
N LYS A 127 -3.70 -7.12 2.62
CA LYS A 127 -3.64 -5.84 3.34
C LYS A 127 -2.53 -5.84 4.37
N ALA A 128 -1.56 -4.95 4.20
CA ALA A 128 -0.58 -4.60 5.23
C ALA A 128 -1.04 -3.37 6.00
N THR A 129 -0.99 -3.42 7.33
CA THR A 129 -1.34 -2.31 8.22
C THR A 129 -0.15 -1.99 9.11
N TRP A 130 0.37 -0.78 8.99
CA TRP A 130 1.37 -0.20 9.90
C TRP A 130 0.65 0.72 10.90
N THR A 131 0.77 0.43 12.19
CA THR A 131 0.27 1.32 13.25
C THR A 131 1.40 2.22 13.73
N LEU A 132 1.14 3.52 13.78
CA LEU A 132 2.09 4.56 14.14
C LEU A 132 2.28 4.61 15.68
N GLY A 133 3.42 5.12 16.13
CA GLY A 133 3.68 5.37 17.56
C GLY A 133 2.94 6.58 18.11
N GLN A 134 2.45 7.44 17.22
CA GLN A 134 1.66 8.64 17.49
C GLN A 134 0.80 8.95 16.25
N PRO A 135 -0.36 9.61 16.40
CA PRO A 135 -1.13 10.09 15.25
C PRO A 135 -0.32 11.03 14.36
N LEU A 136 -0.69 11.10 13.08
CA LEU A 136 -0.19 12.11 12.16
C LEU A 136 -0.73 13.49 12.54
N ASP A 137 0.12 14.49 12.35
CA ASP A 137 -0.19 15.91 12.57
C ASP A 137 0.06 16.69 11.26
N VAL A 138 0.05 18.02 11.29
CA VAL A 138 0.30 18.88 10.13
C VAL A 138 1.64 18.55 9.47
N ASP A 139 1.57 17.92 8.29
CA ASP A 139 2.76 17.46 7.61
C ASP A 139 2.52 17.14 6.13
N VAL A 140 3.63 16.98 5.40
CA VAL A 140 3.65 16.36 4.06
C VAL A 140 4.39 15.04 4.22
N LEU A 141 3.68 13.95 3.93
CA LEU A 141 4.12 12.60 4.25
C LEU A 141 4.49 11.86 2.97
N LEU A 142 5.68 11.26 2.96
CA LEU A 142 6.15 10.32 1.95
C LEU A 142 6.13 8.90 2.53
N ILE A 143 5.30 8.04 1.94
CA ILE A 143 5.42 6.59 2.05
C ILE A 143 6.51 6.15 1.09
N ASP A 144 7.53 5.48 1.59
CA ASP A 144 8.60 4.85 0.81
C ASP A 144 8.60 3.34 1.12
N LEU A 145 7.89 2.57 0.30
CA LEU A 145 7.79 1.11 0.38
C LEU A 145 8.86 0.49 -0.52
N GLN A 146 9.74 -0.32 0.07
CA GLN A 146 10.90 -0.88 -0.62
C GLN A 146 10.51 -2.00 -1.59
N ASP A 147 11.32 -2.18 -2.64
CA ASP A 147 11.21 -3.27 -3.63
C ASP A 147 11.54 -4.66 -3.05
N ALA A 148 11.95 -4.73 -1.78
CA ALA A 148 12.12 -5.96 -1.04
C ALA A 148 10.79 -6.70 -0.78
N VAL A 149 9.65 -6.02 -0.92
CA VAL A 149 8.33 -6.68 -0.97
C VAL A 149 8.27 -7.53 -2.24
N HIS A 150 7.90 -8.80 -2.09
CA HIS A 150 7.85 -9.76 -3.20
C HIS A 150 6.75 -10.79 -2.99
N ASP A 151 6.31 -11.43 -4.07
CA ASP A 151 5.40 -12.56 -4.02
C ASP A 151 6.10 -13.85 -3.53
N TYR A 152 5.38 -14.98 -3.51
CA TYR A 152 5.95 -16.28 -3.13
C TYR A 152 6.79 -16.94 -4.23
N ALA A 153 6.74 -16.44 -5.46
CA ALA A 153 7.59 -16.87 -6.57
C ALA A 153 8.96 -16.15 -6.59
N GLY A 154 9.08 -15.07 -5.82
CA GLY A 154 10.26 -14.23 -5.71
C GLY A 154 10.29 -13.04 -6.67
N ASN A 155 9.16 -12.68 -7.30
CA ASN A 155 9.05 -11.46 -8.10
C ASN A 155 8.97 -10.25 -7.16
N ALA A 156 9.92 -9.32 -7.30
CA ALA A 156 9.96 -8.09 -6.54
C ALA A 156 8.80 -7.14 -6.93
N LEU A 157 8.48 -6.20 -6.05
CA LEU A 157 7.44 -5.19 -6.25
C LEU A 157 7.60 -4.46 -7.59
N ASP A 158 6.50 -4.26 -8.29
CA ASP A 158 6.35 -3.31 -9.41
C ASP A 158 5.70 -2.03 -8.85
N GLY A 159 6.54 -1.26 -8.16
CA GLY A 159 6.15 -0.13 -7.31
C GLY A 159 6.10 1.20 -8.04
N ASP A 160 6.36 1.27 -9.34
CA ASP A 160 6.48 2.54 -10.06
C ASP A 160 5.27 3.45 -9.83
N TRP A 161 5.55 4.64 -9.29
CA TRP A 161 4.58 5.70 -9.03
C TRP A 161 5.23 7.03 -9.37
N LEU A 162 4.71 7.70 -10.40
CA LEU A 162 5.38 8.88 -10.97
C LEU A 162 5.00 10.15 -10.22
N ASP A 163 3.71 10.42 -10.10
CA ASP A 163 3.19 11.66 -9.55
C ASP A 163 1.69 11.52 -9.19
N GLU A 164 1.03 12.65 -8.94
CA GLU A 164 -0.39 12.75 -8.61
C GLU A 164 -1.35 12.31 -9.74
N VAL A 165 -0.87 12.09 -10.98
CA VAL A 165 -1.71 11.55 -12.06
C VAL A 165 -1.59 10.03 -12.22
N SER A 166 -0.69 9.38 -11.48
CA SER A 166 -0.66 7.92 -11.37
C SER A 166 -1.97 7.37 -10.83
N THR A 167 -2.33 6.15 -11.25
CA THR A 167 -3.54 5.44 -10.82
C THR A 167 -3.17 4.03 -10.40
N TYR A 168 -3.99 3.41 -9.55
CA TYR A 168 -3.83 2.00 -9.21
C TYR A 168 -4.20 1.03 -10.34
N PRO A 169 -3.61 -0.18 -10.35
CA PRO A 169 -2.48 -0.60 -9.50
C PRO A 169 -1.18 0.16 -9.87
N SER A 170 -0.21 0.24 -8.95
CA SER A 170 1.12 0.81 -9.21
C SER A 170 1.85 0.04 -10.31
N GLY A 171 2.95 0.59 -10.81
CA GLY A 171 3.87 -0.16 -11.65
C GLY A 171 3.81 0.16 -13.14
N ASP A 172 4.79 -0.37 -13.86
CA ASP A 172 4.90 -0.31 -15.32
C ASP A 172 4.86 -1.70 -16.00
N GLY A 173 4.67 -2.75 -15.19
CA GLY A 173 4.75 -4.15 -15.58
C GLY A 173 6.11 -4.79 -15.31
N SER A 174 7.05 -4.08 -14.67
CA SER A 174 8.41 -4.55 -14.40
C SER A 174 8.71 -4.61 -12.91
N ALA A 175 9.17 -5.77 -12.44
CA ALA A 175 9.62 -5.94 -11.06
C ALA A 175 10.86 -5.09 -10.74
N GLY A 176 11.02 -4.72 -9.46
CA GLY A 176 12.27 -4.20 -8.89
C GLY A 176 12.28 -2.69 -8.66
N THR A 177 11.10 -2.09 -8.46
CA THR A 177 10.96 -0.67 -8.11
C THR A 177 10.17 -0.55 -6.80
N GLY A 178 10.63 0.37 -5.95
CA GLY A 178 9.90 0.73 -4.73
C GLY A 178 8.69 1.61 -5.05
N PHE A 179 7.76 1.71 -4.10
CA PHE A 179 6.57 2.53 -4.22
C PHE A 179 6.67 3.78 -3.35
N GLN A 180 6.70 4.93 -4.01
CA GLN A 180 6.81 6.24 -3.38
C GLN A 180 5.52 7.03 -3.53
N PHE A 181 4.83 7.28 -2.42
CA PHE A 181 3.51 7.89 -2.41
C PHE A 181 3.44 9.04 -1.42
N THR A 182 3.15 10.24 -1.92
CA THR A 182 3.06 11.45 -1.09
C THR A 182 1.60 11.83 -0.84
N PHE A 183 1.29 12.20 0.40
CA PHE A 183 0.00 12.78 0.80
C PHE A 183 0.18 13.83 1.90
N LYS A 184 -0.90 14.51 2.28
CA LYS A 184 -0.86 15.58 3.28
C LYS A 184 -1.87 15.35 4.40
N VAL A 185 -1.52 15.80 5.59
CA VAL A 185 -2.42 15.88 6.74
C VAL A 185 -2.45 17.33 7.23
N LEU A 186 -3.65 17.84 7.48
CA LEU A 186 -3.88 19.15 8.08
C LEU A 186 -5.18 19.06 8.91
N PRO A 187 -5.09 18.69 10.19
CA PRO A 187 -6.28 18.48 11.00
C PRO A 187 -7.15 19.75 11.07
N GLY A 188 -8.47 19.58 11.01
CA GLY A 188 -9.41 20.70 11.03
C GLY A 188 -9.70 21.38 9.68
N ASN A 189 -9.02 20.98 8.59
CA ASN A 189 -9.32 21.46 7.24
C ASN A 189 -10.40 20.56 6.58
N ALA A 190 -11.61 21.08 6.41
CA ALA A 190 -12.74 20.41 5.76
C ALA A 190 -12.91 20.79 4.28
N THR A 191 -12.22 21.84 3.81
CA THR A 191 -12.50 22.48 2.52
C THR A 191 -11.46 22.19 1.43
N ASN A 192 -10.43 21.37 1.73
CA ASN A 192 -9.35 21.01 0.81
C ASN A 192 -8.60 22.22 0.23
N ASN A 193 -8.56 23.35 0.94
CA ASN A 193 -7.97 24.61 0.44
C ASN A 193 -6.58 24.91 1.03
N ASN A 194 -5.96 23.92 1.70
CA ASN A 194 -4.65 24.00 2.36
C ASN A 194 -4.56 25.00 3.54
N ILE A 195 -5.67 25.44 4.12
CA ILE A 195 -5.69 26.31 5.31
C ILE A 195 -6.84 25.90 6.23
N VAL A 196 -6.66 26.03 7.54
CA VAL A 196 -7.74 25.89 8.52
C VAL A 196 -8.29 27.27 8.83
N ASP A 197 -9.50 27.59 8.37
CA ASP A 197 -10.11 28.91 8.54
C ASP A 197 -11.63 28.85 8.82
N GLY A 198 -12.31 29.99 8.64
CA GLY A 198 -13.75 30.09 8.88
C GLY A 198 -14.62 29.30 7.88
N GLY A 199 -14.06 28.91 6.73
CA GLY A 199 -14.70 28.00 5.79
C GLY A 199 -14.91 26.62 6.41
N ASP A 200 -13.87 26.06 7.02
CA ASP A 200 -13.93 24.74 7.65
C ASP A 200 -14.87 24.72 8.87
N TYR A 201 -14.90 25.82 9.62
CA TYR A 201 -15.89 26.02 10.67
C TYR A 201 -17.33 25.97 10.14
N THR A 202 -17.57 26.51 8.94
CA THR A 202 -18.91 26.50 8.34
C THR A 202 -19.34 25.07 8.05
N ASN A 203 -18.44 24.23 7.53
CA ASN A 203 -18.70 22.81 7.35
C ASN A 203 -19.04 22.13 8.70
N TRP A 204 -18.20 22.27 9.72
CA TRP A 204 -18.50 21.73 11.05
C TRP A 204 -19.88 22.21 11.58
N ALA A 205 -20.18 23.50 11.46
CA ALA A 205 -21.42 24.09 11.96
C ALA A 205 -22.66 23.57 11.22
N ASP A 206 -22.56 23.34 9.91
CA ASP A 206 -23.65 22.82 9.08
C ASP A 206 -24.01 21.37 9.42
N TYR A 207 -23.04 20.59 9.91
CA TYR A 207 -23.21 19.17 10.25
C TYR A 207 -23.22 18.89 11.76
N TYR A 208 -23.17 19.92 12.61
CA TYR A 208 -23.17 19.78 14.07
C TYR A 208 -24.35 18.91 14.57
N HIS A 209 -24.05 17.96 15.47
CA HIS A 209 -24.96 16.94 15.99
C HIS A 209 -25.50 15.95 14.95
N THR A 210 -24.78 15.72 13.86
CA THR A 210 -25.10 14.68 12.88
C THR A 210 -24.04 13.57 12.85
N PHE A 211 -24.46 12.38 12.43
CA PHE A 211 -23.54 11.28 12.17
C PHE A 211 -22.87 11.51 10.82
N GLN A 212 -21.55 11.48 10.78
CA GLN A 212 -20.75 11.65 9.57
C GLN A 212 -19.55 10.72 9.59
N THR A 213 -18.94 10.51 8.43
CA THR A 213 -17.78 9.62 8.28
C THR A 213 -16.58 10.29 7.62
N LEU A 214 -16.68 11.58 7.28
CA LEU A 214 -15.68 12.28 6.47
C LEU A 214 -15.36 13.64 7.08
N TYR A 215 -14.06 13.97 7.11
CA TYR A 215 -13.57 15.27 7.56
C TYR A 215 -14.13 16.46 6.78
N HIS A 216 -14.57 16.28 5.52
CA HIS A 216 -15.24 17.32 4.73
C HIS A 216 -16.52 17.86 5.38
N THR A 217 -17.08 17.13 6.35
CA THR A 217 -18.27 17.52 7.11
C THR A 217 -17.94 18.09 8.49
N GLY A 218 -16.65 18.31 8.77
CA GLY A 218 -16.19 18.76 10.09
C GLY A 218 -16.06 17.65 11.13
N GLU A 219 -16.03 16.39 10.70
CA GLU A 219 -15.79 15.21 11.55
C GLU A 219 -14.28 14.94 11.55
N PHE A 220 -13.55 15.53 12.49
CA PHE A 220 -12.10 15.62 12.51
C PHE A 220 -11.43 14.61 13.46
N ASN A 221 -12.19 13.96 14.34
CA ASN A 221 -11.66 12.94 15.25
C ASN A 221 -12.02 11.48 14.84
N ALA A 222 -12.83 11.30 13.79
CA ALA A 222 -13.24 9.98 13.28
C ALA A 222 -14.06 9.12 14.27
N ASP A 223 -14.75 9.73 15.23
CA ASP A 223 -15.67 9.07 16.16
C ASP A 223 -17.11 8.87 15.62
N GLY A 224 -17.39 9.43 14.44
CA GLY A 224 -18.64 9.28 13.72
C GLY A 224 -19.66 10.38 14.01
N TYR A 225 -19.38 11.35 14.87
CA TYR A 225 -20.30 12.44 15.21
C TYR A 225 -19.63 13.81 15.18
N VAL A 226 -20.22 14.75 14.45
CA VAL A 226 -19.72 16.13 14.43
C VAL A 226 -20.16 16.87 15.69
N ASP A 227 -19.25 17.11 16.63
CA ASP A 227 -19.55 17.71 17.92
C ASP A 227 -18.45 18.65 18.47
N GLY A 228 -18.44 18.86 19.80
CA GLY A 228 -17.46 19.75 20.45
C GLY A 228 -16.02 19.22 20.42
N GLY A 229 -15.82 17.91 20.25
CA GLY A 229 -14.52 17.30 20.03
C GLY A 229 -13.88 17.79 18.74
N ASP A 230 -14.64 17.76 17.64
CA ASP A 230 -14.16 18.26 16.34
C ASP A 230 -13.94 19.77 16.33
N TYR A 231 -14.82 20.52 17.01
CA TYR A 231 -14.63 21.96 17.18
C TYR A 231 -13.29 22.28 17.83
N THR A 232 -12.88 21.47 18.82
CA THR A 232 -11.60 21.66 19.51
C THR A 232 -10.43 21.45 18.54
N ILE A 233 -10.51 20.43 17.68
CA ILE A 233 -9.49 20.18 16.65
C ILE A 233 -9.41 21.36 15.68
N TRP A 234 -10.54 21.81 15.12
CA TRP A 234 -10.54 22.99 14.25
C TRP A 234 -9.96 24.23 14.96
N ALA A 235 -10.31 24.45 16.22
CA ALA A 235 -9.86 25.61 16.98
C ALA A 235 -8.35 25.56 17.30
N ASP A 236 -7.83 24.37 17.60
CA ASP A 236 -6.40 24.15 17.90
C ASP A 236 -5.52 24.37 16.66
N HIS A 237 -6.04 24.08 15.46
CA HIS A 237 -5.33 24.24 14.19
C HIS A 237 -5.71 25.52 13.43
N TYR A 238 -6.54 26.42 13.98
CA TYR A 238 -7.02 27.59 13.26
C TYR A 238 -5.87 28.53 12.81
N GLY A 239 -5.82 28.78 11.50
CA GLY A 239 -4.80 29.60 10.85
C GLY A 239 -3.57 28.81 10.38
N GLU A 240 -3.50 27.51 10.64
CA GLU A 240 -2.45 26.65 10.09
C GLU A 240 -2.68 26.35 8.60
N THR A 241 -1.58 26.12 7.89
CA THR A 241 -1.58 25.81 6.46
C THR A 241 -0.84 24.53 6.19
N ALA A 242 -1.28 23.77 5.19
CA ALA A 242 -0.58 22.56 4.79
C ALA A 242 0.84 22.89 4.30
N GLY A 243 1.79 22.01 4.60
CA GLY A 243 3.16 22.16 4.12
C GLY A 243 3.25 22.26 2.59
N ALA A 244 4.23 23.03 2.13
CA ALA A 244 4.62 22.99 0.72
C ALA A 244 5.23 21.62 0.42
N MET A 245 4.97 21.10 -0.79
CA MET A 245 5.69 19.91 -1.25
C MET A 245 7.19 20.20 -1.22
N PRO A 246 8.04 19.23 -0.85
CA PRO A 246 9.47 19.33 -1.08
C PRO A 246 9.71 19.71 -2.54
N ALA A 247 10.72 20.53 -2.81
CA ALA A 247 11.13 20.74 -4.19
C ALA A 247 11.59 19.39 -4.74
N GLU A 248 10.94 18.93 -5.81
CA GLU A 248 11.36 17.76 -6.60
C GLU A 248 12.88 17.88 -6.85
N ASP A 249 13.68 16.99 -6.24
CA ASP A 249 15.05 16.79 -6.69
C ASP A 249 14.87 16.07 -8.03
N GLY A 250 14.93 16.84 -9.12
CA GLY A 250 14.63 16.33 -10.46
C GLY A 250 15.40 15.03 -10.75
N PRO A 251 14.89 14.18 -11.67
CA PRO A 251 15.50 12.89 -11.94
C PRO A 251 17.00 13.05 -12.21
N PRO A 252 17.86 12.12 -11.75
CA PRO A 252 19.29 12.20 -11.96
C PRO A 252 19.56 12.44 -13.45
N ALA A 253 20.33 13.48 -13.74
CA ALA A 253 20.71 13.80 -15.11
C ALA A 253 21.36 12.56 -15.76
N VAL A 254 20.76 12.11 -16.86
CA VAL A 254 21.25 11.03 -17.73
C VAL A 254 22.64 11.35 -18.27
#